data_AF-A0AAN6VKY2-F1
#
_entry.id   AF-A0AAN6VKY2-F1
#
_cell.length_a   1.000
_cell.length_b   1.000
_cell.length_c   1.000
_cell.angle_alpha   90.00
_cell.angle_beta   90.00
_cell.angle_gamma   90.00
#
_symmetry.space_group_name_H-M   'P 1'
#
loop_
_entity.id
_entity.type
_entity.pdbx_description
1 polymer ?
#
loop_
_entity_poly.entity_id
_entity_poly.type
_entity_poly.pdbx_seq_one_letter_code
_entity_poly.pdbx_strand_id
1 'polypeptide(L)'
;MKFAAILSLVSVAAAAAIDARGECHGNNCNRAVTGTHPGLLPMSERSAHCSSYLLTTVTPAASTVTVTVDEEDLPTPTQAKRGFLEGRQVTVTPTAIPDYAENCVNAAEYISACSCFGLTGSVSTAPAPTVTVTTTVDYCEDI
;
A
#
# COMPACT_ATOMS: atom_id res chain seq x y z
N MET A 1 -15.50 -31.16 61.01
CA MET A 1 -16.10 -29.89 60.54
C MET A 1 -15.76 -29.74 59.06
N LYS A 2 -16.78 -29.47 58.24
CA LYS A 2 -16.72 -29.19 56.81
C LYS A 2 -15.93 -27.90 56.58
N PHE A 3 -15.00 -27.88 55.63
CA PHE A 3 -14.69 -26.68 54.86
C PHE A 3 -14.41 -27.07 53.41
N ALA A 4 -15.43 -26.86 52.58
CA ALA A 4 -15.31 -26.87 51.14
C ALA A 4 -14.62 -25.56 50.71
N ALA A 5 -13.47 -25.65 50.06
CA ALA A 5 -12.88 -24.53 49.37
C ALA A 5 -13.07 -24.77 47.87
N ILE A 6 -14.13 -24.19 47.32
CA ILE A 6 -14.41 -24.17 45.88
C ILE A 6 -13.46 -23.14 45.27
N LEU A 7 -12.34 -23.59 44.71
CA LEU A 7 -11.41 -22.73 43.99
C LEU A 7 -11.92 -22.56 42.56
N SER A 8 -12.64 -21.46 42.32
CA SER A 8 -13.12 -21.07 40.99
C SER A 8 -11.92 -20.64 40.14
N LEU A 9 -11.48 -21.52 39.25
CA LEU A 9 -10.50 -21.23 38.20
C LEU A 9 -11.24 -20.60 37.02
N VAL A 10 -11.43 -19.28 37.05
CA VAL A 10 -11.74 -18.52 35.83
C VAL A 10 -10.44 -18.40 35.05
N SER A 11 -10.23 -19.32 34.11
CA SER A 11 -9.15 -19.26 33.14
C SER A 11 -9.39 -18.05 32.23
N VAL A 12 -8.53 -17.04 32.31
CA VAL A 12 -8.47 -15.98 31.30
C VAL A 12 -8.01 -16.62 29.99
N ALA A 13 -8.95 -16.84 29.07
CA ALA A 13 -8.66 -17.25 27.71
C ALA A 13 -8.20 -16.01 26.91
N ALA A 14 -6.93 -15.66 27.06
CA ALA A 14 -6.27 -14.67 26.20
C ALA A 14 -4.82 -15.10 25.93
N ALA A 15 -4.65 -16.20 25.21
CA ALA A 15 -3.40 -16.60 24.56
C ALA A 15 -3.79 -17.68 23.53
N ALA A 16 -3.61 -17.53 22.24
CA ALA A 16 -2.94 -16.50 21.48
C ALA A 16 -3.55 -16.52 20.07
N ALA A 17 -3.71 -15.36 19.46
CA ALA A 17 -3.49 -15.27 18.03
C ALA A 17 -1.98 -15.54 17.85
N ILE A 18 -1.58 -16.81 17.92
CA ILE A 18 -0.36 -17.25 17.26
C ILE A 18 -0.75 -17.14 15.79
N ASP A 19 -0.60 -15.90 15.30
CA ASP A 19 -0.45 -15.61 13.89
C ASP A 19 0.39 -16.74 13.34
N ALA A 20 -0.09 -17.39 12.28
CA ALA A 20 0.67 -18.41 11.59
C ALA A 20 1.89 -17.71 10.98
N ARG A 21 2.88 -17.40 11.84
CA ARG A 21 4.27 -17.20 11.48
C ARG A 21 4.63 -18.55 10.89
N GLY A 22 4.37 -18.71 9.59
CA GLY A 22 4.89 -19.84 8.83
C GLY A 22 6.34 -19.99 9.26
N GLU A 23 6.75 -21.21 9.59
CA GLU A 23 8.03 -21.47 10.24
C GLU A 23 9.10 -20.58 9.61
N CYS A 24 9.69 -19.70 10.40
CA CYS A 24 10.69 -18.79 9.88
C CYS A 24 11.93 -19.61 9.58
N HIS A 25 12.06 -20.00 8.31
CA HIS A 25 13.13 -20.87 7.86
C HIS A 25 14.48 -20.26 8.26
N GLY A 26 15.40 -21.05 8.79
CA GLY A 26 16.74 -20.58 9.18
C GLY A 26 17.67 -20.27 8.01
N ASN A 27 17.17 -19.70 6.91
CA ASN A 27 17.91 -19.39 5.68
C ASN A 27 18.65 -18.04 5.78
N ASN A 28 19.52 -17.77 4.79
CA ASN A 28 20.34 -16.56 4.77
C ASN A 28 19.50 -15.28 4.54
N CYS A 29 18.39 -15.37 3.78
CA CYS A 29 17.46 -14.25 3.62
C CYS A 29 16.83 -13.83 4.96
N ASN A 30 16.28 -14.77 5.73
CA ASN A 30 15.73 -14.49 7.05
C ASN A 30 16.80 -13.98 8.01
N ARG A 31 18.02 -14.52 7.97
CA ARG A 31 19.13 -14.01 8.78
C ARG A 31 19.51 -12.57 8.44
N ALA A 32 19.52 -12.21 7.16
CA ALA A 32 19.79 -10.84 6.73
C ALA A 32 18.69 -9.86 7.17
N VAL A 33 17.43 -10.29 7.13
CA VAL A 33 16.26 -9.45 7.43
C VAL A 33 15.98 -9.38 8.94
N THR A 34 15.94 -10.49 9.65
CA THR A 34 15.52 -10.57 11.07
C THR A 34 16.68 -10.83 12.04
N GLY A 35 17.88 -11.13 11.56
CA GLY A 35 19.02 -11.51 12.40
C GLY A 35 19.47 -10.44 13.40
N THR A 36 20.17 -10.90 14.43
CA THR A 36 20.63 -10.06 15.56
C THR A 36 22.15 -9.97 15.68
N HIS A 37 22.89 -10.55 14.72
CA HIS A 37 24.35 -10.58 14.79
C HIS A 37 24.96 -9.20 14.47
N PRO A 38 26.17 -8.90 14.99
CA PRO A 38 26.88 -7.67 14.65
C PRO A 38 27.16 -7.54 13.15
N GLY A 39 27.15 -6.30 12.64
CA GLY A 39 27.43 -5.99 11.23
C GLY A 39 26.20 -5.92 10.32
N LEU A 40 25.00 -6.17 10.85
CA LEU A 40 23.74 -5.92 10.14
C LEU A 40 23.31 -4.44 10.27
N LEU A 41 22.58 -3.94 9.27
CA LEU A 41 21.84 -2.67 9.40
C LEU A 41 20.94 -2.70 10.63
N PRO A 42 20.66 -1.56 11.30
CA PRO A 42 19.76 -1.53 12.45
C PRO A 42 18.41 -2.18 12.18
N MET A 43 17.84 -2.86 13.19
CA MET A 43 16.52 -3.49 13.08
C MET A 43 15.43 -2.51 12.62
N SER A 44 15.50 -1.25 13.05
CA SER A 44 14.57 -0.19 12.65
C SER A 44 14.63 0.14 11.15
N GLU A 45 15.81 0.06 10.54
CA GLU A 45 15.95 0.31 9.10
C GLU A 45 15.44 -0.88 8.29
N ARG A 46 15.78 -2.10 8.71
CA ARG A 46 15.32 -3.32 8.02
C ARG A 46 13.80 -3.48 8.14
N SER A 47 13.22 -3.14 9.28
CA SER A 47 11.76 -3.12 9.44
C SER A 47 11.10 -2.01 8.62
N ALA A 48 11.73 -0.83 8.49
CA ALA A 48 11.27 0.23 7.59
C ALA A 48 11.32 -0.20 6.12
N HIS A 49 12.40 -0.86 5.69
CA HIS A 49 12.51 -1.41 4.33
C HIS A 49 11.45 -2.47 4.04
N CYS A 50 11.20 -3.38 4.97
CA CYS A 50 10.10 -4.34 4.85
C CYS A 50 8.73 -3.64 4.75
N SER A 51 8.48 -2.64 5.60
CA SER A 51 7.23 -1.89 5.57
C SER A 51 7.04 -1.14 4.24
N SER A 52 8.11 -0.55 3.72
CA SER A 52 8.10 0.15 2.44
C SER A 52 7.91 -0.82 1.27
N TYR A 53 8.56 -1.98 1.29
CA TYR A 53 8.44 -2.98 0.22
C TYR A 53 7.03 -3.59 0.16
N LEU A 54 6.40 -3.77 1.32
CA LEU A 54 5.06 -4.32 1.46
C LEU A 54 3.94 -3.28 1.24
N LEU A 55 4.28 -2.03 0.95
CA LEU A 55 3.33 -0.97 0.68
C LEU A 55 2.91 -0.95 -0.80
N THR A 56 1.65 -1.27 -1.06
CA THR A 56 1.03 -1.11 -2.38
C THR A 56 0.44 0.28 -2.50
N THR A 57 0.75 1.01 -3.57
CA THR A 57 0.16 2.33 -3.84
C THR A 57 -0.83 2.27 -4.99
N VAL A 58 -2.04 2.76 -4.75
CA VAL A 58 -3.14 2.84 -5.70
C VAL A 58 -3.37 4.30 -6.09
N THR A 59 -3.29 4.62 -7.38
CA THR A 59 -3.64 5.94 -7.91
C THR A 59 -4.96 5.84 -8.68
N PRO A 60 -6.04 6.49 -8.20
CA PRO A 60 -7.35 6.48 -8.86
C PRO A 60 -7.30 7.03 -10.29
N ALA A 61 -8.34 6.72 -11.05
CA ALA A 61 -8.55 7.27 -12.38
C ALA A 61 -8.63 8.80 -12.36
N ALA A 62 -8.18 9.43 -13.45
CA ALA A 62 -8.28 10.86 -13.61
C ALA A 62 -9.74 11.31 -13.84
N SER A 63 -10.13 12.42 -13.22
CA SER A 63 -11.38 13.11 -13.53
C SER A 63 -11.15 14.16 -14.62
N THR A 64 -12.02 14.22 -15.63
CA THR A 64 -11.91 15.19 -16.72
C THR A 64 -12.89 16.35 -16.52
N VAL A 65 -12.38 17.58 -16.53
CA VAL A 65 -13.17 18.82 -16.48
C VAL A 65 -13.06 19.50 -17.83
N THR A 66 -14.18 19.67 -18.55
CA THR A 66 -14.20 20.46 -19.80
C THR A 66 -14.59 21.91 -19.48
N VAL A 67 -13.84 22.87 -20.00
CA VAL A 67 -14.12 24.30 -19.91
C VAL A 67 -14.35 24.82 -21.31
N THR A 68 -15.57 25.26 -21.61
CA THR A 68 -15.90 26.01 -22.82
C THR A 68 -15.60 27.48 -22.60
N VAL A 69 -14.85 28.11 -23.51
CA VAL A 69 -14.60 29.54 -23.50
C VAL A 69 -15.28 30.12 -24.74
N ASP A 70 -16.29 30.95 -24.51
CA ASP A 70 -16.92 31.82 -25.52
C ASP A 70 -16.27 33.21 -25.44
N GLU A 71 -16.02 33.86 -26.57
CA GLU A 71 -15.22 35.10 -26.62
C GLU A 71 -15.91 36.33 -26.00
N GLU A 72 -17.22 36.28 -25.72
CA GLU A 72 -17.98 37.43 -25.18
C GLU A 72 -18.42 37.31 -23.71
N ASP A 73 -18.30 36.16 -23.04
CA ASP A 73 -18.80 36.02 -21.67
C ASP A 73 -17.88 35.17 -20.77
N LEU A 74 -17.78 35.59 -19.51
CA LEU A 74 -16.85 35.04 -18.51
C LEU A 74 -16.97 33.51 -18.43
N PRO A 75 -15.84 32.76 -18.34
CA PRO A 75 -15.86 31.31 -18.46
C PRO A 75 -16.68 30.69 -17.33
N THR A 76 -17.87 30.17 -17.66
CA THR A 76 -18.70 29.42 -16.73
C THR A 76 -18.36 27.94 -16.88
N PRO A 77 -17.71 27.29 -15.90
CA PRO A 77 -17.33 25.88 -16.02
C PRO A 77 -18.58 25.01 -16.03
N THR A 78 -18.97 24.51 -17.21
CA THR A 78 -20.13 23.63 -17.36
C THR A 78 -19.65 22.19 -17.48
N GLN A 79 -20.02 21.32 -16.52
CA GLN A 79 -19.66 19.89 -16.58
C GLN A 79 -20.47 19.19 -17.68
N ALA A 80 -19.89 19.07 -18.87
CA ALA A 80 -20.48 18.27 -19.95
C ALA A 80 -20.32 16.76 -19.65
N LYS A 81 -21.45 16.06 -19.51
CA LYS A 81 -21.51 14.59 -19.34
C LYS A 81 -21.17 13.89 -20.67
N ARG A 82 -19.88 13.72 -20.98
CA ARG A 82 -19.46 12.72 -21.99
C ARG A 82 -19.50 11.33 -21.35
N GLY A 83 -19.83 10.30 -22.14
CA GLY A 83 -20.01 8.93 -21.67
C GLY A 83 -18.86 8.49 -20.75
N PHE A 84 -19.22 7.85 -19.62
CA PHE A 84 -18.29 7.24 -18.67
C PHE A 84 -17.39 6.23 -19.42
N LEU A 85 -16.23 6.68 -19.87
CA LEU A 85 -15.12 5.76 -20.12
C LEU A 85 -14.47 5.56 -18.75
N GLU A 86 -14.60 4.36 -18.19
CA GLU A 86 -13.95 4.00 -16.92
C GLU A 86 -12.44 4.26 -17.07
N GLY A 87 -11.93 5.30 -16.42
CA GLY A 87 -10.49 5.56 -16.42
C GLY A 87 -9.76 4.43 -15.70
N ARG A 88 -8.59 4.04 -16.21
CA ARG A 88 -7.81 2.95 -15.61
C ARG A 88 -7.06 3.47 -14.37
N GLN A 89 -7.29 2.82 -13.22
CA GLN A 89 -6.48 2.98 -12.02
C GLN A 89 -5.06 2.41 -12.24
N VAL A 90 -4.05 3.06 -11.65
CA VAL A 90 -2.68 2.56 -11.63
C VAL A 90 -2.37 2.00 -10.25
N THR A 91 -1.84 0.77 -10.20
CA THR A 91 -1.37 0.14 -8.96
C THR A 91 0.13 -0.09 -9.06
N VAL A 92 0.88 0.37 -8.06
CA VAL A 92 2.33 0.24 -7.96
C VAL A 92 2.66 -0.60 -6.74
N THR A 93 3.42 -1.68 -6.96
CA THR A 93 4.00 -2.53 -5.92
C THR A 93 5.53 -2.49 -6.03
N PRO A 94 6.26 -2.20 -4.94
CA PRO A 94 7.72 -2.27 -4.94
C PRO A 94 8.23 -3.65 -5.35
N THR A 95 9.34 -3.69 -6.09
CA THR A 95 9.97 -4.93 -6.57
C THR A 95 11.47 -5.01 -6.27
N ALA A 96 12.09 -3.91 -5.84
CA ALA A 96 13.52 -3.85 -5.58
C ALA A 96 13.82 -4.38 -4.17
N ILE A 97 14.54 -5.51 -4.12
CA ILE A 97 15.08 -6.06 -2.87
C ILE A 97 16.31 -5.22 -2.49
N PRO A 98 16.42 -4.74 -1.24
CA PRO A 98 17.59 -3.98 -0.79
C PRO A 98 18.89 -4.81 -0.83
N ASP A 99 20.02 -4.16 -1.09
CA ASP A 99 21.33 -4.83 -1.25
C ASP A 99 21.73 -5.68 -0.02
N TYR A 100 21.43 -5.23 1.20
CA TYR A 100 21.73 -6.02 2.41
C TYR A 100 20.98 -7.37 2.47
N ALA A 101 19.91 -7.50 1.68
CA ALA A 101 19.06 -8.68 1.57
C ALA A 101 19.26 -9.41 0.24
N GLU A 102 20.42 -9.25 -0.42
CA GLU A 102 20.78 -9.97 -1.67
C GLU A 102 20.66 -11.50 -1.58
N ASN A 103 20.71 -12.04 -0.36
CA ASN A 103 20.51 -13.47 -0.09
C ASN A 103 19.07 -13.94 -0.31
N CYS A 104 18.12 -13.03 -0.51
CA CYS A 104 16.74 -13.34 -0.88
C CYS A 104 16.66 -13.49 -2.40
N VAL A 105 16.39 -14.70 -2.87
CA VAL A 105 16.45 -15.05 -4.30
C VAL A 105 15.39 -14.33 -5.13
N ASN A 106 14.25 -14.02 -4.51
CA ASN A 106 13.14 -13.36 -5.17
C ASN A 106 12.23 -12.62 -4.18
N ALA A 107 11.26 -11.88 -4.74
CA ALA A 107 10.27 -11.12 -3.98
C ALA A 107 9.51 -11.96 -2.95
N ALA A 108 9.14 -13.20 -3.27
CA ALA A 108 8.38 -14.05 -2.35
C ALA A 108 9.20 -14.42 -1.11
N GLU A 109 10.51 -14.66 -1.27
CA GLU A 109 11.41 -14.94 -0.16
C GLU A 109 11.60 -13.72 0.73
N TYR A 110 11.78 -12.53 0.12
CA TYR A 110 11.88 -11.28 0.88
C TYR A 110 10.58 -10.95 1.63
N ILE A 111 9.42 -11.15 0.99
CA ILE A 111 8.10 -10.99 1.62
C ILE A 111 7.93 -11.97 2.80
N SER A 112 8.35 -13.22 2.63
CA SER A 112 8.33 -14.22 3.70
C SER A 112 9.21 -13.79 4.88
N ALA A 113 10.40 -13.27 4.61
CA ALA A 113 11.30 -12.74 5.64
C ALA A 113 10.71 -11.54 6.39
N CYS A 114 10.03 -10.63 5.68
CA CYS A 114 9.32 -9.50 6.29
C CYS A 114 8.12 -9.96 7.14
N SER A 115 7.39 -10.99 6.69
CA SER A 115 6.33 -11.63 7.48
C SER A 115 6.89 -12.27 8.75
N CYS A 116 8.08 -12.86 8.67
CA CYS A 116 8.83 -13.38 9.82
C CYS A 116 9.30 -12.29 10.78
N PHE A 117 9.62 -11.10 10.28
CA PHE A 117 9.83 -9.90 11.11
C PHE A 117 8.54 -9.49 11.83
N GLY A 118 7.37 -9.89 11.32
CA GLY A 118 6.05 -9.52 11.86
C GLY A 118 5.41 -8.34 11.15
N LEU A 119 5.86 -8.02 9.93
CA LEU A 119 5.31 -6.96 9.10
C LEU A 119 4.34 -7.52 8.06
N THR A 120 3.26 -6.79 7.82
CA THR A 120 2.20 -7.17 6.89
C THR A 120 2.03 -6.14 5.77
N GLY A 121 1.46 -6.60 4.65
CA GLY A 121 1.10 -5.75 3.52
C GLY A 121 0.16 -4.61 3.90
N SER A 122 0.37 -3.45 3.31
CA SER A 122 -0.55 -2.31 3.42
C SER A 122 -0.83 -1.71 2.06
N VAL A 123 -1.98 -1.04 1.93
CA VAL A 123 -2.40 -0.35 0.71
C VAL A 123 -2.59 1.12 1.02
N SER A 124 -2.00 2.00 0.22
CA SER A 124 -2.21 3.45 0.26
C SER A 124 -2.85 3.92 -1.03
N THR A 125 -3.84 4.80 -0.90
CA THR A 125 -4.51 5.42 -2.04
C THR A 125 -3.98 6.85 -2.20
N ALA A 126 -3.34 7.13 -3.34
CA ALA A 126 -2.90 8.45 -3.74
C ALA A 126 -4.09 9.33 -4.19
N PRO A 127 -3.94 10.66 -4.24
CA PRO A 127 -4.98 11.56 -4.75
C PRO A 127 -5.37 11.24 -6.19
N ALA A 128 -6.66 11.41 -6.52
CA ALA A 128 -7.14 11.30 -7.89
C ALA A 128 -6.66 12.51 -8.72
N PRO A 129 -6.02 12.29 -9.89
CA PRO A 129 -5.62 13.40 -10.75
C PRO A 129 -6.85 14.07 -11.42
N THR A 130 -6.73 15.36 -11.72
CA THR A 130 -7.73 16.12 -12.49
C THR A 130 -7.12 16.60 -13.80
N VAL A 131 -7.82 16.37 -14.91
CA VAL A 131 -7.43 16.80 -16.26
C VAL A 131 -8.40 17.89 -16.70
N THR A 132 -7.90 19.09 -16.99
CA THR A 132 -8.71 20.19 -17.53
C THR A 132 -8.54 20.25 -19.05
N VAL A 133 -9.66 20.20 -19.76
CA VAL A 133 -9.74 20.31 -21.22
C VAL A 133 -10.42 21.63 -21.55
N THR A 134 -9.69 22.55 -22.18
CA THR A 134 -10.26 23.81 -22.66
C THR A 134 -10.70 23.65 -24.11
N THR A 135 -11.95 24.00 -24.40
CA THR A 135 -12.50 24.05 -25.76
C THR A 135 -12.88 25.49 -26.07
N THR A 136 -12.23 26.08 -27.06
CA THR A 136 -12.61 27.38 -27.64
C THR A 136 -13.63 27.13 -28.73
N VAL A 137 -14.79 27.79 -28.64
CA VAL A 137 -15.77 27.81 -29.74
C VAL A 137 -15.36 28.95 -30.65
N ASP A 138 -14.70 28.62 -31.75
CA ASP A 138 -14.43 29.58 -32.82
C ASP A 138 -15.69 29.64 -33.68
N TYR A 139 -16.45 30.72 -33.53
CA TYR A 139 -17.57 30.97 -34.43
C TYR A 139 -16.96 31.38 -35.76
N CYS A 140 -16.76 30.42 -36.67
CA CYS A 140 -16.64 30.74 -38.08
C CYS A 140 -17.92 31.48 -38.46
N GLU A 141 -17.89 32.80 -38.52
CA GLU A 141 -18.94 33.59 -39.14
C GLU A 141 -19.09 33.04 -40.57
N ASP A 142 -20.24 32.43 -40.86
CA ASP A 142 -20.65 32.10 -42.22
C ASP A 142 -20.70 33.41 -43.03
N ILE A 143 -19.59 33.76 -43.69
CA ILE A 143 -19.46 34.84 -44.67
C ILE A 143 -19.70 34.35 -46.11
#